data_AF-A0A9P4N9E9-F1
#
_entry.id   AF-A0A9P4N9E9-F1
#
_cell.length_a   1.000
_cell.length_b   1.000
_cell.length_c   1.000
_cell.angle_alpha   90.00
_cell.angle_beta   90.00
_cell.angle_gamma   90.00
#
_symmetry.space_group_name_H-M   'P 1'
#
loop_
_entity.id
_entity.type
_entity.pdbx_description
1 polymer ?
#
loop_
_entity_poly.entity_id
_entity_poly.type
_entity_poly.pdbx_seq_one_letter_code
_entity_poly.pdbx_strand_id
1 'polypeptide(L)'
;MKTAIIFTTLLAAFVAANPVKVEQRQTRKLSIPSPSIVAHLLGTTRVLLARDDNDTAVQANIPADGSRVSIRNNFGNLGNPVQANRGNIVSGSGSCRVFRDAGATQQVGGTLNSNGNSVSFGGLVNLNNGVIICQ
;
A
#
# COMPACT_ATOMS: atom_id res chain seq x y z
N MET A 1 -31.63 63.91 47.38
CA MET A 1 -30.54 63.21 48.07
C MET A 1 -29.73 62.47 47.01
N LYS A 2 -28.41 62.69 47.00
CA LYS A 2 -27.44 62.08 46.07
C LYS A 2 -27.11 60.66 46.54
N THR A 3 -27.14 59.69 45.64
CA THR A 3 -26.37 58.45 45.82
C THR A 3 -25.78 58.04 44.47
N ALA A 4 -24.47 58.19 44.37
CA ALA A 4 -23.65 57.71 43.26
C ALA A 4 -23.26 56.25 43.53
N ILE A 5 -23.37 55.38 42.53
CA ILE A 5 -22.69 54.09 42.51
C ILE A 5 -21.94 54.01 41.19
N ILE A 6 -20.61 54.01 41.32
CA ILE A 6 -19.62 53.87 40.25
C ILE A 6 -19.42 52.37 40.07
N PHE A 7 -19.79 51.82 38.91
CA PHE A 7 -19.36 50.48 38.51
C PHE A 7 -18.22 50.60 37.51
N THR A 8 -17.07 50.16 37.99
CA THR A 8 -15.78 50.02 37.33
C THR A 8 -15.84 49.15 36.07
N THR A 9 -15.36 49.75 34.98
CA THR A 9 -14.67 49.17 33.81
C THR A 9 -14.57 47.63 33.72
N LEU A 10 -15.09 47.08 32.62
CA LEU A 10 -14.46 45.94 31.95
C LEU A 10 -14.42 46.23 30.44
N LEU A 11 -13.21 46.47 29.93
CA LEU A 11 -12.91 46.54 28.51
C LEU A 11 -13.02 45.12 27.93
N ALA A 12 -13.93 44.93 26.97
CA ALA A 12 -13.87 43.80 26.05
C ALA A 12 -13.35 44.31 24.70
N ALA A 13 -12.06 44.06 24.43
CA ALA A 13 -11.44 44.31 23.15
C ALA A 13 -11.96 43.28 22.12
N PHE A 14 -12.84 43.70 21.23
CA PHE A 14 -13.10 42.94 20.01
C PHE A 14 -11.92 43.12 19.07
N VAL A 15 -11.03 42.13 19.05
CA VAL A 15 -10.04 41.98 17.98
C VAL A 15 -10.82 41.65 16.71
N ALA A 16 -10.84 42.59 15.77
CA ALA A 16 -11.28 42.38 14.40
C ALA A 16 -10.37 41.31 13.78
N ALA A 17 -10.81 40.05 13.83
CA ALA A 17 -10.25 39.01 12.99
C ALA A 17 -10.69 39.31 11.56
N ASN A 18 -9.80 39.92 10.79
CA ASN A 18 -9.95 39.99 9.34
C ASN A 18 -10.22 38.57 8.83
N PRO A 19 -11.20 38.36 7.93
CA PRO A 19 -11.37 37.04 7.33
C PRO A 19 -10.06 36.67 6.64
N VAL A 20 -9.41 35.61 7.12
CA VAL A 20 -8.32 34.98 6.39
C VAL A 20 -8.89 34.62 5.04
N LYS A 21 -8.45 35.33 3.99
CA LYS A 21 -8.62 34.87 2.61
C LYS A 21 -8.04 33.47 2.57
N VAL A 22 -8.92 32.48 2.49
CA VAL A 22 -8.58 31.07 2.29
C VAL A 22 -8.15 30.93 0.83
N GLU A 23 -7.02 31.55 0.48
CA GLU A 23 -6.46 31.50 -0.87
C GLU A 23 -5.00 31.07 -0.83
N GLN A 24 -4.57 30.36 0.22
CA GLN A 24 -3.27 29.66 0.27
C GLN A 24 -3.33 28.34 1.04
N ARG A 25 -4.38 27.55 0.82
CA ARG A 25 -4.41 26.11 1.17
C ARG A 25 -4.88 25.23 0.01
N GLN A 26 -4.54 25.57 -1.23
CA GLN A 26 -4.75 24.65 -2.35
C GLN A 26 -3.77 24.83 -3.50
N THR A 27 -2.49 25.05 -3.18
CA THR A 27 -1.38 24.90 -4.12
C THR A 27 -0.37 23.87 -3.63
N ARG A 28 -0.86 22.74 -3.11
CA ARG A 28 -0.14 21.49 -3.39
C ARG A 28 -0.69 20.97 -4.72
N LYS A 29 -0.06 21.50 -5.77
CA LYS A 29 0.01 20.97 -7.13
C LYS A 29 -0.28 19.47 -7.12
N LEU A 30 -1.53 19.12 -7.42
CA LEU A 30 -1.93 17.76 -7.71
C LEU A 30 -1.36 17.44 -9.09
N SER A 31 -0.09 17.08 -9.14
CA SER A 31 0.46 16.41 -10.32
C SER A 31 -0.04 14.96 -10.28
N ILE A 32 -1.29 14.73 -10.68
CA ILE A 32 -1.68 13.42 -11.16
C ILE A 32 -1.50 13.46 -12.68
N PRO A 33 -0.41 12.91 -13.23
CA PRO A 33 -0.44 12.47 -14.60
C PRO A 33 -1.37 11.24 -14.69
N SER A 34 -2.13 11.19 -15.79
CA SER A 34 -2.70 9.97 -16.39
C SER A 34 -4.08 9.45 -15.92
N PRO A 35 -4.88 8.92 -16.86
CA PRO A 35 -6.23 8.45 -16.60
C PRO A 35 -6.19 7.13 -15.83
N SER A 36 -6.46 7.15 -14.52
CA SER A 36 -6.64 5.93 -13.71
C SER A 36 -7.69 6.10 -12.62
N ILE A 37 -8.73 6.90 -12.88
CA ILE A 37 -9.88 7.05 -11.97
C ILE A 37 -10.74 5.77 -11.90
N VAL A 38 -10.34 4.69 -12.59
CA VAL A 38 -10.93 3.33 -12.45
C VAL A 38 -10.10 2.41 -11.54
N ALA A 39 -9.29 2.93 -10.61
CA ALA A 39 -8.66 2.11 -9.57
C ALA A 39 -9.52 1.96 -8.29
N HIS A 40 -10.73 2.52 -8.26
CA HIS A 40 -11.52 2.69 -7.03
C HIS A 40 -12.40 1.48 -6.61
N LEU A 41 -12.11 0.27 -7.08
CA LEU A 41 -12.72 -0.97 -6.53
C LEU A 41 -11.75 -2.14 -6.35
N LEU A 42 -10.46 -1.94 -6.61
CA LEU A 42 -9.48 -3.01 -6.58
C LEU A 42 -8.99 -3.19 -5.13
N GLY A 43 -9.45 -4.26 -4.48
CA GLY A 43 -9.06 -4.60 -3.13
C GLY A 43 -7.55 -4.89 -2.99
N THR A 44 -7.12 -5.23 -1.78
CA THR A 44 -5.79 -5.84 -1.59
C THR A 44 -5.92 -7.35 -1.53
N THR A 45 -4.94 -8.05 -2.10
CA THR A 45 -4.83 -9.50 -2.06
C THR A 45 -3.72 -9.88 -1.11
N ARG A 46 -4.04 -10.69 -0.11
CA ARG A 46 -3.06 -11.19 0.86
C ARG A 46 -2.38 -12.40 0.26
N VAL A 47 -1.12 -12.23 -0.11
CA VAL A 47 -0.29 -13.27 -0.72
C VAL A 47 0.66 -13.84 0.31
N LEU A 48 0.85 -15.16 0.28
CA LEU A 48 1.88 -15.88 1.02
C LEU A 48 2.94 -16.37 0.05
N LEU A 49 4.21 -16.13 0.39
CA LEU A 49 5.34 -16.81 -0.22
C LEU A 49 6.00 -17.69 0.83
N ALA A 50 6.40 -18.90 0.43
CA ALA A 50 7.02 -19.88 1.30
C ALA A 50 8.37 -20.34 0.77
N ARG A 51 9.24 -20.66 1.72
CA ARG A 51 10.55 -21.27 1.58
C ARG A 51 10.53 -22.55 2.42
N ASP A 52 10.11 -23.64 1.79
CA ASP A 52 9.85 -24.90 2.49
C ASP A 52 11.12 -25.62 2.96
N ASP A 53 12.29 -25.36 2.37
CA ASP A 53 13.57 -25.90 2.82
C ASP A 53 14.00 -25.38 4.20
N ASN A 54 13.37 -24.30 4.67
CA ASN A 54 13.62 -23.69 5.97
C ASN A 54 12.32 -23.44 6.75
N ASP A 55 11.23 -24.11 6.39
CA ASP A 55 9.90 -23.98 7.02
C ASP A 55 9.44 -22.53 7.24
N THR A 56 9.84 -21.61 6.34
CA THR A 56 9.58 -20.18 6.50
C THR A 56 8.49 -19.74 5.52
N ALA A 57 7.49 -18.99 6.01
CA ALA A 57 6.46 -18.40 5.16
C ALA A 57 6.18 -16.96 5.59
N VAL A 58 6.06 -16.06 4.61
CA VAL A 58 5.78 -14.64 4.83
C VAL A 58 4.56 -14.24 4.02
N GLN A 59 3.71 -13.42 4.63
CA GLN A 59 2.50 -12.92 4.01
C GLN A 59 2.57 -11.41 3.87
N ALA A 60 2.05 -10.87 2.78
CA ALA A 60 1.95 -9.44 2.56
C ALA A 60 0.64 -9.09 1.83
N ASN A 61 0.16 -7.87 2.05
CA ASN A 61 -0.98 -7.32 1.34
C ASN A 61 -0.47 -6.63 0.08
N ILE A 62 -0.91 -7.12 -1.08
CA ILE A 62 -0.50 -6.62 -2.38
C ILE A 62 -1.71 -5.92 -3.02
N PRO A 63 -1.57 -4.69 -3.55
CA PRO A 63 -2.66 -4.04 -4.27
C PRO A 63 -3.03 -4.85 -5.53
N ALA A 64 -4.33 -5.07 -5.75
CA ALA A 64 -4.84 -5.79 -6.92
C ALA A 64 -5.11 -4.84 -8.12
N ASP A 65 -4.27 -3.82 -8.28
CA ASP A 65 -4.42 -2.77 -9.30
C ASP A 65 -3.55 -2.98 -10.55
N GLY A 66 -2.89 -4.14 -10.64
CA GLY A 66 -1.92 -4.44 -11.70
C GLY A 66 -0.57 -3.73 -11.53
N SER A 67 -0.34 -3.04 -10.42
CA SER A 67 0.96 -2.43 -10.14
C SER A 67 2.04 -3.48 -9.86
N ARG A 68 3.30 -3.12 -10.14
CA ARG A 68 4.47 -3.94 -9.82
C ARG A 68 4.90 -3.68 -8.39
N VAL A 69 4.81 -4.69 -7.55
CA VAL A 69 5.18 -4.59 -6.14
C VAL A 69 6.48 -5.36 -5.89
N SER A 70 7.45 -4.70 -5.27
CA SER A 70 8.75 -5.31 -4.96
C SER A 70 8.61 -6.46 -3.97
N ILE A 71 9.12 -7.64 -4.33
CA ILE A 71 9.09 -8.81 -3.45
C ILE A 71 10.04 -8.62 -2.26
N ARG A 72 11.24 -8.06 -2.48
CA ARG A 72 12.19 -7.83 -1.38
C ARG A 72 11.63 -6.92 -0.30
N ASN A 73 10.92 -5.86 -0.67
CA ASN A 73 10.37 -4.91 0.30
C ASN A 73 9.20 -5.49 1.10
N ASN A 74 8.44 -6.43 0.53
CA ASN A 74 7.22 -6.96 1.14
C ASN A 74 7.42 -8.34 1.79
N PHE A 75 8.40 -9.11 1.32
CA PHE A 75 8.67 -10.49 1.75
C PHE A 75 10.12 -10.69 2.24
N GLY A 76 10.82 -9.61 2.63
CA GLY A 76 12.21 -9.64 3.10
C GLY A 76 12.48 -10.61 4.26
N ASN A 77 11.45 -10.92 5.07
CA ASN A 77 11.55 -11.84 6.19
C ASN A 77 11.69 -13.33 5.77
N LEU A 78 11.63 -13.66 4.47
CA LEU A 78 11.93 -15.00 3.96
C LEU A 78 13.42 -15.34 4.00
N GLY A 79 14.29 -14.33 4.04
CA GLY A 79 15.73 -14.51 4.08
C GLY A 79 16.51 -13.46 3.29
N ASN A 80 17.83 -13.57 3.35
CA ASN A 80 18.76 -12.73 2.60
C ASN A 80 19.79 -13.62 1.87
N PRO A 81 19.62 -13.90 0.57
CA PRO A 81 18.65 -13.31 -0.37
C PRO A 81 17.19 -13.77 -0.12
N VAL A 82 16.23 -13.01 -0.64
CA VAL A 82 14.81 -13.40 -0.61
C VAL A 82 14.60 -14.54 -1.60
N GLN A 83 14.31 -15.73 -1.08
CA GLN A 83 14.08 -16.93 -1.86
C GLN A 83 12.75 -17.58 -1.46
N ALA A 84 12.07 -18.15 -2.44
CA ALA A 84 10.83 -18.89 -2.24
C ALA A 84 10.74 -20.04 -3.25
N ASN A 85 10.03 -21.10 -2.89
CA ASN A 85 9.74 -22.24 -3.75
C ASN A 85 8.24 -22.43 -4.01
N ARG A 86 7.39 -21.68 -3.27
CA ARG A 86 5.94 -21.78 -3.36
C ARG A 86 5.27 -20.45 -3.07
N GLY A 87 4.11 -20.21 -3.68
CA GLY A 87 3.25 -19.06 -3.37
C GLY A 87 1.78 -19.46 -3.26
N ASN A 88 0.97 -18.67 -2.55
CA ASN A 88 -0.48 -18.83 -2.47
C ASN A 88 -1.19 -17.47 -2.24
N ILE A 89 -2.44 -17.34 -2.65
CA ILE A 89 -3.33 -16.26 -2.18
C ILE A 89 -4.08 -16.78 -0.95
N VAL A 90 -3.88 -16.12 0.20
CA VAL A 90 -4.48 -16.50 1.48
C VAL A 90 -5.87 -15.88 1.66
N SER A 91 -6.04 -14.65 1.19
CA SER A 91 -7.33 -13.96 1.22
C SER A 91 -7.39 -12.85 0.17
N GLY A 92 -8.59 -12.45 -0.22
CA GLY A 92 -8.84 -11.46 -1.28
C GLY A 92 -9.32 -12.11 -2.57
N SER A 93 -9.59 -11.28 -3.58
CA SER A 93 -10.06 -11.72 -4.90
C SER A 93 -8.96 -11.55 -5.95
N GLY A 94 -9.17 -12.14 -7.12
CA GLY A 94 -8.30 -11.96 -8.27
C GLY A 94 -7.17 -12.99 -8.36
N SER A 95 -6.11 -12.59 -9.04
CA SER A 95 -4.97 -13.42 -9.39
C SER A 95 -3.66 -12.65 -9.24
N CYS A 96 -2.57 -13.36 -8.93
CA CYS A 96 -1.26 -12.76 -8.80
C CYS A 96 -0.23 -13.52 -9.62
N ARG A 97 0.69 -12.80 -10.25
CA ARG A 97 1.82 -13.35 -11.01
C ARG A 97 3.11 -12.91 -10.35
N VAL A 98 4.03 -13.85 -10.17
CA VAL A 98 5.32 -13.64 -9.52
C VAL A 98 6.41 -13.66 -10.58
N PHE A 99 7.30 -12.68 -10.56
CA PHE A 99 8.42 -12.55 -11.49
C PHE A 99 9.72 -12.44 -10.70
N ARG A 100 10.80 -13.06 -11.19
CA ARG A 100 12.12 -12.99 -10.53
C ARG A 100 12.93 -11.74 -10.89
N ASP A 101 12.46 -10.96 -11.84
CA ASP A 101 13.08 -9.72 -12.32
C ASP A 101 12.14 -8.51 -12.14
N ALA A 102 12.72 -7.31 -12.01
CA ALA A 102 11.98 -6.07 -11.82
C ALA A 102 11.18 -5.65 -13.06
N GLY A 103 11.55 -6.15 -14.25
CA GLY A 103 10.87 -5.88 -15.51
C GLY A 103 9.57 -6.66 -15.70
N ALA A 104 9.28 -7.63 -14.82
CA ALA A 104 8.18 -8.59 -14.97
C ALA A 104 8.25 -9.37 -16.30
N THR A 105 9.44 -9.85 -16.66
CA THR A 105 9.68 -10.59 -17.91
C THR A 105 9.85 -12.09 -17.69
N GLN A 106 10.31 -12.50 -16.52
CA GLN A 106 10.63 -13.88 -16.16
C GLN A 106 9.69 -14.33 -15.04
N GLN A 107 8.50 -14.79 -15.43
CA GLN A 107 7.53 -15.35 -14.49
C GLN A 107 8.08 -16.64 -13.86
N VAL A 108 7.81 -16.81 -12.57
CA VAL A 108 8.15 -18.02 -11.81
C VAL A 108 6.88 -18.78 -11.47
N GLY A 109 6.84 -20.06 -11.80
CA GLY A 109 5.64 -20.90 -11.64
C GLY A 109 4.40 -20.39 -12.40
N GLY A 110 3.25 -20.93 -12.01
CA GLY A 110 1.93 -20.55 -12.55
C GLY A 110 1.36 -19.26 -11.92
N THR A 111 0.21 -18.83 -12.42
CA THR A 111 -0.58 -17.76 -11.80
C THR A 111 -1.19 -18.24 -10.48
N LEU A 112 -1.04 -17.44 -9.43
CA LEU A 112 -1.72 -17.62 -8.15
C LEU A 112 -3.17 -17.17 -8.32
N ASN A 113 -4.14 -18.03 -8.02
CA ASN A 113 -5.56 -17.69 -8.10
C ASN A 113 -6.18 -17.63 -6.71
N SER A 114 -7.07 -16.68 -6.47
CA SER A 114 -7.88 -16.66 -5.24
C SER A 114 -8.66 -17.97 -5.11
N ASN A 115 -8.72 -18.50 -3.88
CA ASN A 115 -9.26 -19.82 -3.56
C ASN A 115 -8.59 -21.00 -4.29
N GLY A 116 -7.45 -20.75 -4.93
CA GLY A 116 -6.65 -21.77 -5.58
C GLY A 116 -5.75 -22.53 -4.61
N ASN A 117 -5.12 -23.58 -5.13
CA ASN A 117 -4.04 -24.27 -4.43
C ASN A 117 -2.75 -23.45 -4.46
N SER A 118 -1.85 -23.74 -3.53
CA SER A 118 -0.48 -23.24 -3.58
C SER A 118 0.19 -23.61 -4.91
N VAL A 119 0.88 -22.64 -5.51
CA VAL A 119 1.62 -22.80 -6.76
C VAL A 119 3.10 -23.04 -6.44
N SER A 120 3.65 -24.12 -6.98
CA SER A 120 5.09 -24.41 -6.93
C SER A 120 5.85 -23.58 -7.98
N PHE A 121 7.06 -23.13 -7.62
CA PHE A 121 7.97 -22.44 -8.54
C PHE A 121 8.99 -23.37 -9.22
N GLY A 122 8.86 -24.70 -9.01
CA GLY A 122 9.75 -25.69 -9.60
C GLY A 122 11.11 -25.84 -8.90
N GLY A 123 11.28 -25.20 -7.74
CA GLY A 123 12.51 -25.21 -6.96
C GLY A 123 12.67 -23.93 -6.15
N LEU A 124 13.80 -23.78 -5.46
CA LEU A 124 14.13 -22.57 -4.72
C LEU A 124 14.53 -21.45 -5.71
N VAL A 125 13.70 -20.42 -5.82
CA VAL A 125 13.93 -19.30 -6.75
C VAL A 125 14.36 -18.05 -6.00
N ASN A 126 15.39 -17.37 -6.51
CA ASN A 126 15.81 -16.07 -6.01
C ASN A 126 14.88 -14.97 -6.53
N LEU A 127 14.21 -14.29 -5.60
CA LEU A 127 13.23 -13.22 -5.85
C LEU A 127 13.70 -11.86 -5.33
N ASN A 128 15.00 -11.73 -5.04
CA ASN A 128 15.57 -10.52 -4.44
C ASN A 128 15.34 -9.25 -5.27
N ASN A 129 15.30 -9.38 -6.60
CA ASN A 129 14.97 -8.30 -7.53
C ASN A 129 13.61 -8.52 -8.20
N GLY A 130 12.81 -9.45 -7.68
CA GLY A 130 11.53 -9.85 -8.25
C GLY A 130 10.40 -8.90 -7.91
N VAL A 131 9.33 -8.99 -8.70
CA VAL A 131 8.08 -8.26 -8.49
C VAL A 131 6.89 -9.21 -8.51
N ILE A 132 5.87 -8.85 -7.76
CA ILE A 132 4.55 -9.48 -7.81
C ILE A 132 3.54 -8.48 -8.37
N ILE A 133 2.64 -8.97 -9.22
CA ILE A 133 1.57 -8.18 -9.84
C ILE A 133 0.26 -8.89 -9.55
N CYS A 134 -0.72 -8.19 -8.96
CA CYS A 134 -2.04 -8.74 -8.66
C CYS A 134 -3.15 -7.96 -9.38
N GLN A 135 -4.21 -8.66 -9.79
CA GLN A 135 -5.38 -8.13 -10.53
C GLN A 135 -6.66 -8.88 -10.16
#